data_AF-A0A3D3UXG0-F1
#
_entry.id   AF-A0A3D3UXG0-F1
#
_cell.length_a   1.000
_cell.length_b   1.000
_cell.length_c   1.000
_cell.angle_alpha   90.00
_cell.angle_beta   90.00
_cell.angle_gamma   90.00
#
_symmetry.space_group_name_H-M   'P 1'
#
loop_
_entity.id
_entity.type
_entity.pdbx_description
1 polymer ?
#
loop_
_entity_poly.entity_id
_entity_poly.type
_entity_poly.pdbx_seq_one_letter_code
_entity_poly.pdbx_strand_id
1 'polypeptide(L)'
;MHVTRIVGIVIALLALVAAILMRVNLVKAILDYFNILSLVGISTAMGILWRRMNTTGMFSSTILASATFLISRYVLDCSRDITIGVPIVVGVLAGIIGSLVTKPPKRRMIEKFFTKIYIPIGQEDRLELPLEEAVPKSSRWYTAGGLFIVKPSRQSLVGFVVTLGICLACVLVMIAILK
;
A
#
# COMPACT_ATOMS: atom_id res chain seq x y z
N MET A 1 -26.87 -15.83 -2.34
CA MET A 1 -27.00 -15.74 -3.81
C MET A 1 -27.67 -14.44 -4.28
N HIS A 2 -28.89 -14.10 -3.83
CA HIS A 2 -29.59 -12.89 -4.31
C HIS A 2 -28.88 -11.56 -4.00
N VAL A 3 -28.38 -11.37 -2.77
CA VAL A 3 -27.69 -10.13 -2.36
C VAL A 3 -26.44 -9.89 -3.20
N THR A 4 -25.62 -10.93 -3.40
CA THR A 4 -24.41 -10.85 -4.24
C THR A 4 -24.74 -10.46 -5.68
N ARG A 5 -25.85 -10.98 -6.23
CA ARG A 5 -26.31 -10.68 -7.59
C ARG A 5 -26.79 -9.24 -7.73
N ILE A 6 -27.57 -8.75 -6.77
CA ILE A 6 -28.07 -7.37 -6.75
C ILE A 6 -26.89 -6.40 -6.63
N VAL A 7 -25.95 -6.65 -5.71
CA VAL A 7 -24.76 -5.82 -5.57
C VAL A 7 -23.92 -5.82 -6.85
N GLY A 8 -23.75 -6.98 -7.50
CA GLY A 8 -23.05 -7.07 -8.78
C GLY A 8 -23.70 -6.22 -9.88
N ILE A 9 -25.03 -6.27 -10.01
CA ILE A 9 -25.78 -5.47 -10.98
C ILE A 9 -25.65 -3.96 -10.68
N VAL A 10 -25.75 -3.57 -9.41
CA VAL A 10 -25.62 -2.16 -9.00
C VAL A 10 -24.21 -1.63 -9.30
N ILE A 11 -23.16 -2.39 -8.97
CA ILE A 11 -21.78 -2.01 -9.27
C ILE A 11 -21.56 -1.88 -10.78
N ALA A 12 -22.08 -2.83 -11.57
CA ALA A 12 -21.96 -2.79 -13.02
C ALA A 12 -22.65 -1.56 -13.64
N LEU A 13 -23.86 -1.21 -13.16
CA LEU A 13 -24.57 -0.02 -13.61
C LEU A 13 -23.83 1.27 -13.23
N LEU A 14 -23.31 1.37 -12.00
CA LEU A 14 -22.51 2.52 -11.57
C LEU A 14 -21.23 2.68 -12.39
N ALA A 15 -20.52 1.56 -12.66
CA ALA A 15 -19.33 1.57 -13.50
C ALA A 15 -19.64 2.02 -14.94
N LEU A 16 -20.78 1.58 -15.51
CA LEU A 16 -21.22 2.01 -16.83
C LEU A 16 -21.52 3.51 -16.88
N VAL A 17 -22.23 4.04 -15.88
CA VAL A 17 -22.52 5.48 -15.76
C VAL A 17 -21.23 6.29 -15.63
N ALA A 18 -20.30 5.85 -14.78
CA ALA A 18 -19.00 6.48 -14.63
C ALA A 18 -18.18 6.47 -15.94
N ALA A 19 -18.19 5.36 -16.68
CA ALA A 19 -17.51 5.23 -17.96
C ALA A 19 -18.06 6.21 -19.01
N ILE A 20 -19.39 6.40 -19.05
CA ILE A 20 -20.02 7.36 -19.96
C ILE A 20 -19.63 8.80 -19.60
N LEU A 21 -19.65 9.15 -18.30
CA LEU A 21 -19.29 10.49 -17.81
C LEU A 21 -17.80 10.82 -18.05
N MET A 22 -16.90 9.84 -17.93
CA MET A 22 -15.45 10.06 -18.03
C MET A 22 -14.88 9.96 -19.45
N ARG A 23 -15.71 9.72 -20.48
CA ARG A 23 -15.30 9.47 -21.88
C ARG A 23 -14.36 10.53 -22.45
N VAL A 24 -14.46 11.79 -22.03
CA VAL A 24 -13.70 12.91 -22.62
C VAL A 24 -12.22 12.91 -22.21
N ASN A 25 -11.85 12.30 -21.07
CA ASN A 25 -10.50 12.37 -20.53
C ASN A 25 -10.02 11.03 -19.92
N LEU A 26 -10.07 9.94 -20.71
CA LEU A 26 -9.68 8.58 -20.30
C LEU A 26 -8.31 8.52 -19.59
N VAL A 27 -7.31 9.23 -20.11
CA VAL A 27 -5.95 9.25 -19.53
C VAL A 27 -5.94 9.87 -18.12
N LYS A 28 -6.65 10.99 -17.90
CA LYS A 28 -6.78 11.57 -16.55
C LYS A 28 -7.53 10.63 -15.62
N ALA A 29 -8.62 10.02 -16.08
CA ALA A 29 -9.39 9.08 -15.27
C ALA A 29 -8.57 7.86 -14.81
N ILE A 30 -7.75 7.29 -15.70
CA ILE A 30 -6.82 6.20 -15.36
C ILE A 30 -5.83 6.66 -14.30
N LEU A 31 -5.22 7.83 -14.48
CA LEU A 31 -4.22 8.35 -13.54
C LEU A 31 -4.84 8.69 -12.18
N ASP A 32 -6.08 9.14 -12.15
CA ASP A 32 -6.83 9.37 -10.91
C ASP A 32 -7.15 8.07 -10.18
N TYR A 33 -7.54 7.04 -10.93
CA TYR A 33 -7.77 5.71 -10.38
C TYR A 33 -6.51 5.15 -9.71
N PHE A 34 -5.35 5.25 -10.37
CA PHE A 34 -4.07 4.85 -9.77
C PHE A 34 -3.74 5.66 -8.52
N ASN A 35 -4.01 6.98 -8.53
CA ASN A 35 -3.78 7.82 -7.36
C ASN A 35 -4.68 7.43 -6.18
N ILE A 36 -5.97 7.15 -6.42
CA ILE A 36 -6.88 6.67 -5.37
C ILE A 36 -6.43 5.31 -4.85
N LEU A 37 -6.00 4.40 -5.73
CA LEU A 37 -5.48 3.09 -5.35
C LEU A 37 -4.21 3.22 -4.48
N SER A 38 -3.36 4.22 -4.75
CA SER A 38 -2.18 4.48 -3.94
C SER A 38 -2.50 4.80 -2.48
N LEU A 39 -3.66 5.44 -2.21
CA LEU A 39 -4.11 5.75 -0.84
C LEU A 39 -4.31 4.48 -0.01
N VAL A 40 -4.89 3.45 -0.61
CA VAL A 40 -5.05 2.14 0.03
C VAL A 40 -3.69 1.47 0.23
N GLY A 41 -2.80 1.57 -0.77
CA GLY A 41 -1.44 1.04 -0.72
C GLY A 41 -0.62 1.56 0.47
N ILE A 42 -0.75 2.85 0.83
CA ILE A 42 -0.07 3.44 1.99
C ILE A 42 -0.43 2.68 3.27
N SER A 43 -1.72 2.42 3.48
CA SER A 43 -2.21 1.74 4.68
C SER A 43 -1.67 0.31 4.79
N THR A 44 -1.60 -0.41 3.66
CA THR A 44 -1.05 -1.77 3.59
C THR A 44 0.46 -1.77 3.83
N ALA A 45 1.20 -0.88 3.16
CA ALA A 45 2.65 -0.76 3.34
C ALA A 45 3.01 -0.40 4.80
N MET A 46 2.28 0.54 5.40
CA MET A 46 2.45 0.90 6.81
C MET A 46 2.11 -0.26 7.75
N GLY A 47 1.09 -1.07 7.46
CA GLY A 47 0.78 -2.26 8.26
C GLY A 47 1.91 -3.30 8.28
N ILE A 48 2.68 -3.41 7.19
CA ILE A 48 3.81 -4.35 7.07
C ILE A 48 5.09 -3.80 7.71
N LEU A 49 5.35 -2.50 7.56
CA LEU A 49 6.59 -1.87 8.03
C LEU A 49 6.50 -1.38 9.48
N TRP A 50 5.34 -0.89 9.91
CA TRP A 50 5.14 -0.28 11.23
C TRP A 50 4.43 -1.26 12.17
N ARG A 51 5.21 -1.93 13.03
CA ARG A 51 4.77 -2.91 14.01
C ARG A 51 3.72 -2.37 15.00
N ARG A 52 3.68 -1.05 15.24
CA ARG A 52 2.69 -0.43 16.13
C ARG A 52 1.38 -0.09 15.43
N MET A 53 1.29 -0.30 14.12
CA MET A 53 0.12 0.07 13.32
C MET A 53 -1.11 -0.64 13.85
N ASN A 54 -2.16 0.12 14.12
CA ASN A 54 -3.42 -0.39 14.66
C ASN A 54 -4.57 0.08 13.78
N THR A 55 -5.76 -0.44 14.08
CA THR A 55 -6.99 -0.14 13.32
C THR A 55 -7.26 1.35 13.23
N THR A 56 -7.04 2.11 14.31
CA THR A 56 -7.25 3.57 14.32
C THR A 56 -6.20 4.31 13.49
N GLY A 57 -4.94 3.92 13.55
CA GLY A 57 -3.87 4.43 12.68
C GLY A 57 -4.17 4.17 11.20
N MET A 58 -4.68 2.98 10.88
CA MET A 58 -5.12 2.65 9.53
C MET A 58 -6.25 3.58 9.05
N PHE A 59 -7.35 3.70 9.82
CA PHE A 59 -8.47 4.56 9.43
C PHE A 59 -8.08 6.04 9.35
N SER A 60 -7.30 6.54 10.31
CA SER A 60 -6.82 7.93 10.27
C SER A 60 -5.95 8.20 9.04
N SER A 61 -5.05 7.28 8.67
CA SER A 61 -4.26 7.41 7.44
C SER A 61 -5.13 7.46 6.18
N THR A 62 -6.10 6.55 6.04
CA THR A 62 -6.96 6.47 4.85
C THR A 62 -7.87 7.68 4.73
N ILE A 63 -8.49 8.12 5.84
CA ILE A 63 -9.40 9.27 5.84
C ILE A 63 -8.63 10.56 5.55
N LEU A 64 -7.51 10.81 6.23
CA LEU A 64 -6.74 12.04 5.99
C LEU A 64 -6.10 12.05 4.60
N ALA A 65 -5.59 10.93 4.11
CA ALA A 65 -5.02 10.86 2.76
C ALA A 65 -6.11 11.11 1.69
N SER A 66 -7.29 10.51 1.86
CA SER A 66 -8.43 10.72 0.95
C SER A 66 -8.95 12.15 1.00
N ALA A 67 -9.11 12.73 2.20
CA ALA A 67 -9.53 14.11 2.37
C ALA A 67 -8.52 15.08 1.73
N THR A 68 -7.23 14.86 1.95
CA THR A 68 -6.15 15.67 1.36
C THR A 68 -6.14 15.58 -0.15
N PHE A 69 -6.36 14.38 -0.71
CA PHE A 69 -6.48 14.18 -2.15
C PHE A 69 -7.68 14.94 -2.74
N LEU A 70 -8.85 14.83 -2.11
CA LEU A 70 -10.06 15.53 -2.55
C LEU A 70 -9.90 17.05 -2.47
N ILE A 71 -9.34 17.56 -1.37
CA ILE A 71 -9.11 19.01 -1.18
C ILE A 71 -8.10 19.54 -2.18
N SER A 72 -6.96 18.85 -2.33
CA SER A 72 -5.90 19.26 -3.26
C SER A 72 -6.38 19.28 -4.71
N ARG A 73 -7.36 18.43 -5.04
CA ARG A 73 -7.89 18.30 -6.39
C ARG A 73 -9.09 19.19 -6.69
N TYR A 74 -10.07 19.26 -5.81
CA TYR A 74 -11.34 19.96 -6.07
C TYR A 74 -11.34 21.41 -5.58
N VAL A 75 -10.55 21.74 -4.57
CA VAL A 75 -10.56 23.09 -3.96
C VAL A 75 -9.37 23.92 -4.42
N LEU A 76 -8.19 23.31 -4.51
CA LEU A 76 -6.94 24.02 -4.76
C LEU A 76 -6.39 23.91 -6.19
N ASP A 77 -7.04 23.11 -7.06
CA ASP A 77 -6.66 22.82 -8.46
C ASP A 77 -5.12 22.77 -8.68
N CYS A 78 -4.43 22.12 -7.74
CA CYS A 78 -2.97 22.15 -7.65
C CYS A 78 -2.33 21.28 -8.75
N SER A 79 -1.06 21.56 -9.05
CA SER A 79 -0.26 20.74 -9.95
C SER A 79 -0.29 19.26 -9.52
N ARG A 80 -0.33 18.35 -10.51
CA ARG A 80 -0.44 16.90 -10.30
C ARG A 80 0.60 16.34 -9.34
N ASP A 81 1.81 16.88 -9.35
CA ASP A 81 2.89 16.41 -8.47
C ASP A 81 2.54 16.59 -6.99
N ILE A 82 1.88 17.71 -6.67
CA ILE A 82 1.43 18.05 -5.32
C ILE A 82 0.22 17.20 -4.93
N THR A 83 -0.72 16.99 -5.87
CA THR A 83 -1.90 16.13 -5.66
C THR A 83 -1.54 14.67 -5.38
N ILE A 84 -0.35 14.21 -5.76
CA ILE A 84 0.13 12.85 -5.50
C ILE A 84 1.00 12.81 -4.25
N GLY A 85 1.99 13.70 -4.14
CA GLY A 85 2.96 13.67 -3.06
C GLY A 85 2.36 14.02 -1.69
N VAL A 86 1.50 15.05 -1.63
CA VAL A 86 0.98 15.55 -0.36
C VAL A 86 0.06 14.53 0.33
N PRO A 87 -0.91 13.87 -0.35
CA PRO A 87 -1.72 12.83 0.28
C PRO A 87 -0.90 11.66 0.81
N ILE A 88 0.19 11.29 0.14
CA ILE A 88 1.07 10.21 0.60
C ILE A 88 1.73 10.58 1.92
N VAL A 89 2.36 11.75 1.97
CA VAL A 89 3.05 12.24 3.18
C VAL A 89 2.05 12.40 4.33
N VAL A 90 0.91 13.03 4.06
CA VAL A 90 -0.14 13.24 5.07
C VAL A 90 -0.70 11.89 5.55
N GLY A 91 -0.95 10.94 4.66
CA GLY A 91 -1.41 9.60 5.02
C GLY A 91 -0.44 8.85 5.93
N VAL A 92 0.86 8.87 5.59
CA VAL A 92 1.91 8.23 6.41
C VAL A 92 1.98 8.89 7.79
N LEU A 93 2.04 10.22 7.85
CA LEU A 93 2.11 10.96 9.13
C LEU A 93 0.85 10.74 9.98
N ALA A 94 -0.32 10.81 9.37
CA ALA A 94 -1.59 10.54 10.05
C ALA A 94 -1.64 9.12 10.62
N GLY A 95 -1.15 8.12 9.86
CA GLY A 95 -1.06 6.74 10.32
C GLY A 95 -0.11 6.56 11.51
N ILE A 96 1.07 7.18 11.46
CA ILE A 96 2.05 7.16 12.55
C ILE A 96 1.47 7.83 13.80
N ILE A 97 0.95 9.05 13.67
CA ILE A 97 0.40 9.83 14.79
C ILE A 97 -0.81 9.11 15.37
N GLY A 98 -1.74 8.66 14.54
CA GLY A 98 -2.92 7.91 14.95
C GLY A 98 -2.55 6.62 15.70
N SER A 99 -1.53 5.90 15.23
CA SER A 99 -0.98 4.71 15.88
C SER A 99 -0.21 5.00 17.18
N LEU A 100 0.42 6.18 17.29
CA LEU A 100 1.16 6.59 18.50
C LEU A 100 0.23 7.03 19.63
N VAL A 101 -0.81 7.78 19.30
CA VAL A 101 -1.79 8.33 20.24
C VAL A 101 -2.70 7.24 20.83
N THR A 102 -2.94 6.16 20.10
CA THR A 102 -3.87 5.11 20.50
C THR A 102 -3.19 3.90 21.13
N LYS A 103 -3.98 3.02 21.76
CA LYS A 103 -3.47 1.84 22.45
C LYS A 103 -2.72 0.92 21.48
N PRO A 104 -1.53 0.41 21.85
CA PRO A 104 -0.78 -0.52 21.01
C PRO A 104 -1.55 -1.83 20.83
N PRO A 105 -1.42 -2.52 19.67
CA PRO A 105 -2.09 -3.80 19.45
C PRO A 105 -1.52 -4.90 20.36
N LYS A 106 -2.28 -5.99 20.53
CA LYS A 106 -1.85 -7.15 21.33
C LYS A 106 -0.57 -7.74 20.75
N ARG A 107 0.51 -7.78 21.54
CA ARG A 107 1.85 -8.21 21.14
C ARG A 107 1.88 -9.56 20.42
N ARG A 108 1.15 -10.57 20.93
CA ARG A 108 1.05 -11.92 20.31
C ARG A 108 0.49 -11.90 18.89
N MET A 109 -0.49 -11.04 18.61
CA MET A 109 -1.12 -10.97 17.29
C MET A 109 -0.17 -10.37 16.26
N ILE A 110 0.55 -9.33 16.68
CA ILE A 110 1.57 -8.69 15.85
C ILE A 110 2.71 -9.66 15.59
N GLU A 111 3.23 -10.32 16.63
CA GLU A 111 4.31 -11.30 16.48
C GLU A 111 3.92 -12.41 15.50
N LYS A 112 2.72 -12.99 15.64
CA LYS A 112 2.21 -14.01 14.71
C LYS A 112 2.07 -13.50 13.28
N PHE A 113 1.59 -12.27 13.09
CA PHE A 113 1.46 -11.64 11.77
C PHE A 113 2.82 -11.45 11.10
N PHE A 114 3.78 -10.87 11.82
CA PHE A 114 5.13 -10.63 11.33
C PHE A 114 5.87 -11.96 11.07
N THR A 115 5.74 -12.96 11.95
CA THR A 115 6.29 -14.30 11.74
C THR A 115 5.76 -14.91 10.43
N LYS A 116 4.45 -14.78 10.17
CA LYS A 116 3.82 -15.30 8.95
C LYS A 116 4.26 -14.58 7.67
N ILE A 117 4.56 -13.29 7.73
CA ILE A 117 5.02 -12.50 6.58
C ILE A 117 6.46 -12.86 6.19
N TYR A 118 7.32 -13.05 7.19
CA TYR A 118 8.77 -13.13 6.96
C TYR A 118 9.31 -14.56 6.88
N ILE A 119 8.54 -15.58 7.27
CA ILE A 119 8.91 -16.97 7.05
C ILE A 119 8.67 -17.34 5.58
N PRO A 120 9.69 -17.85 4.87
CA PRO A 120 9.53 -18.31 3.49
C PRO A 120 8.65 -19.56 3.41
N ILE A 121 7.95 -19.70 2.28
CA ILE A 121 7.13 -20.87 1.98
C ILE A 121 8.02 -22.12 1.98
N GLY A 122 7.60 -23.17 2.69
CA GLY A 122 8.38 -24.40 2.89
C GLY A 122 9.20 -24.47 4.19
N GLN A 123 9.11 -23.46 5.07
CA GLN A 123 9.68 -23.48 6.43
C GLN A 123 8.60 -23.33 7.50
N GLU A 124 7.50 -24.06 7.36
CA GLU A 124 6.32 -23.90 8.23
C GLU A 124 6.59 -24.31 9.67
N ASP A 125 7.56 -25.19 9.93
CA ASP A 125 7.97 -25.59 11.28
C ASP A 125 8.43 -24.39 12.14
N ARG A 126 8.86 -23.30 11.50
CA ARG A 126 9.30 -22.08 12.19
C ARG A 126 8.14 -21.14 12.58
N LEU A 127 6.92 -21.39 12.12
CA LEU A 127 5.75 -20.54 12.40
C LEU A 127 5.33 -20.58 13.88
N GLU A 128 5.63 -21.67 14.58
CA GLU A 128 5.30 -21.84 16.00
C GLU A 128 6.32 -21.18 16.93
N LEU A 129 7.50 -20.82 16.40
CA LEU A 129 8.56 -20.17 17.15
C LEU A 129 8.21 -18.70 17.46
N PRO A 130 8.68 -18.16 18.59
CA PRO A 130 8.57 -16.73 18.87
C PRO A 130 9.28 -15.92 17.78
N LEU A 131 8.75 -14.72 17.47
CA LEU A 131 9.23 -13.84 16.39
C LEU A 131 10.76 -13.58 16.43
N GLU A 132 11.34 -13.53 17.62
CA GLU A 132 12.78 -13.30 17.82
C GLU A 132 13.65 -14.44 17.30
N GLU A 133 13.15 -15.67 17.38
CA GLU A 133 13.83 -16.88 16.93
C GLU A 133 13.48 -17.19 15.47
N ALA A 134 12.22 -16.97 15.07
CA ALA A 134 11.78 -17.14 13.69
C ALA A 134 12.50 -16.21 12.70
N VAL A 135 12.80 -14.97 13.12
CA VAL A 135 13.52 -13.98 12.31
C VAL A 135 14.72 -13.46 13.10
N PRO A 136 15.92 -14.07 13.01
CA PRO A 136 17.07 -13.67 13.82
C PRO A 136 17.48 -12.21 13.58
N LYS A 137 18.06 -11.56 14.62
CA LYS A 137 18.47 -10.14 14.57
C LYS A 137 19.44 -9.83 13.41
N SER A 138 20.28 -10.80 13.01
CA SER A 138 21.21 -10.69 11.88
C SER A 138 20.53 -10.50 10.52
N SER A 139 19.26 -10.89 10.40
CA SER A 139 18.46 -10.74 9.18
C SER A 139 17.66 -9.43 9.16
N ARG A 140 17.78 -8.57 10.17
CA ARG A 140 17.00 -7.34 10.30
C ARG A 140 17.87 -6.11 10.03
N TRP A 141 17.38 -5.19 9.20
CA TRP A 141 18.05 -3.90 9.00
C TRP A 141 17.71 -2.91 10.12
N TYR A 142 16.45 -2.90 10.58
CA TYR A 142 16.02 -1.97 11.61
C TYR A 142 14.83 -2.50 12.42
N THR A 143 14.88 -2.34 13.74
CA THR A 143 13.80 -2.79 14.66
C THR A 143 13.44 -1.79 15.75
N ALA A 144 13.86 -0.53 15.67
CA ALA A 144 13.63 0.46 16.72
C ALA A 144 12.35 1.27 16.52
N GLY A 145 11.71 1.70 17.61
CA GLY A 145 10.57 2.63 17.59
C GLY A 145 9.25 2.07 17.01
N GLY A 146 9.19 0.78 16.69
CA GLY A 146 8.04 0.15 16.03
C GLY A 146 8.23 -0.04 14.52
N LEU A 147 9.30 0.47 13.93
CA LEU A 147 9.65 0.17 12.53
C LEU A 147 10.35 -1.19 12.47
N PHE A 148 9.89 -2.09 11.60
CA PHE A 148 10.43 -3.44 11.46
C PHE A 148 10.77 -3.72 9.99
N ILE A 149 12.06 -3.65 9.68
CA ILE A 149 12.60 -3.81 8.32
C ILE A 149 13.55 -5.00 8.32
N VAL A 150 13.26 -5.96 7.44
CA VAL A 150 14.04 -7.19 7.24
C VAL A 150 14.89 -7.06 5.98
N LYS A 151 16.09 -7.65 6.01
CA LYS A 151 16.99 -7.70 4.86
C LYS A 151 16.34 -8.53 3.73
N PRO A 152 16.30 -8.03 2.48
CA PRO A 152 15.77 -8.80 1.38
C PRO A 152 16.62 -10.06 1.13
N SER A 153 15.95 -11.16 0.79
CA SER A 153 16.64 -12.38 0.37
C SER A 153 17.33 -12.18 -0.99
N ARG A 154 18.38 -12.96 -1.28
CA ARG A 154 19.05 -12.90 -2.60
C ARG A 154 18.08 -13.17 -3.75
N GLN A 155 17.14 -14.09 -3.56
CA GLN A 155 16.08 -14.39 -4.54
C GLN A 155 15.17 -13.20 -4.78
N SER A 156 14.73 -12.50 -3.73
CA SER A 156 13.90 -11.29 -3.86
C SER A 156 14.65 -10.17 -4.56
N LEU A 157 15.94 -9.98 -4.25
CA LEU A 157 16.76 -8.96 -4.88
C LEU A 157 16.99 -9.24 -6.37
N VAL A 158 17.30 -10.49 -6.74
CA VAL A 158 17.44 -10.90 -8.14
C VAL A 158 16.13 -10.74 -8.89
N GLY A 159 15.01 -11.21 -8.33
CA GLY A 159 13.70 -11.08 -8.94
C GLY A 159 13.31 -9.61 -9.18
N PHE A 160 13.60 -8.73 -8.21
CA PHE A 160 13.39 -7.29 -8.35
C PHE A 160 14.22 -6.70 -9.48
N VAL A 161 15.53 -6.98 -9.54
CA VAL A 161 16.42 -6.45 -10.60
C VAL A 161 16.01 -6.92 -11.99
N VAL A 162 15.66 -8.21 -12.14
CA VAL A 162 15.18 -8.76 -13.42
C VAL A 162 13.90 -8.07 -13.86
N THR A 163 12.91 -7.95 -12.97
CA THR A 163 11.63 -7.31 -13.27
C THR A 163 11.82 -5.84 -13.62
N LEU A 164 12.64 -5.12 -12.86
CA LEU A 164 12.98 -3.72 -13.13
C LEU A 164 13.64 -3.57 -14.51
N GLY A 165 14.59 -4.45 -14.86
CA GLY A 165 15.23 -4.47 -16.17
C GLY A 165 14.24 -4.68 -17.31
N ILE A 166 13.30 -5.62 -17.17
CA ILE A 166 12.23 -5.86 -18.16
C ILE A 166 11.35 -4.61 -18.30
N CYS A 167 10.92 -3.99 -17.19
CA CYS A 167 10.10 -2.78 -17.23
C CYS A 167 10.83 -1.62 -17.96
N LEU A 168 12.10 -1.40 -17.65
CA LEU A 168 12.91 -0.37 -18.33
C LEU A 168 13.06 -0.67 -19.82
N ALA A 169 13.29 -1.93 -20.20
CA ALA A 169 13.35 -2.34 -21.60
C ALA A 169 12.03 -2.07 -22.33
N CYS A 170 10.88 -2.39 -21.74
CA CYS A 170 9.57 -2.09 -22.33
C CYS A 170 9.36 -0.58 -22.54
N VAL A 171 9.74 0.26 -21.56
CA VAL A 171 9.65 1.72 -21.68
C VAL A 171 10.56 2.24 -22.79
N LEU A 172 11.80 1.73 -22.89
CA LEU A 172 12.73 2.11 -23.95
C LEU A 172 12.21 1.72 -25.34
N VAL A 173 11.64 0.52 -25.49
CA VAL A 173 11.02 0.07 -26.74
C VAL A 173 9.85 0.97 -27.12
N MET A 174 8.97 1.30 -26.16
CA MET A 174 7.88 2.24 -26.41
C MET A 174 8.39 3.60 -26.89
N ILE A 175 9.42 4.16 -26.24
CA ILE A 175 10.02 5.45 -26.63
C ILE A 175 10.64 5.37 -28.02
N ALA A 176 11.27 4.24 -28.37
CA ALA A 176 11.86 4.03 -29.68
C ALA A 176 10.82 3.90 -30.81
N ILE A 177 9.64 3.32 -30.52
CA ILE A 177 8.52 3.21 -31.48
C ILE A 177 7.80 4.56 -31.66
N LEU A 178 7.77 5.40 -30.61
CA LEU A 178 7.09 6.69 -30.65
C LEU A 178 7.90 7.79 -31.37
N LYS A 179 9.20 7.56 -31.59
CA LYS A 179 10.10 8.41 -32.39
C LYS A 179 10.08 7.98 -33.84
#